data_AF-A0A0C9TZI2-F1
#
_entry.id   AF-A0A0C9TZI2-F1
#
_cell.length_a   1.000
_cell.length_b   1.000
_cell.length_c   1.000
_cell.angle_alpha   90.00
_cell.angle_beta   90.00
_cell.angle_gamma   90.00
#
_symmetry.space_group_name_H-M   'P 1'
#
loop_
_entity.id
_entity.type
_entity.pdbx_description
1 polymer ?
#
loop_
_entity_poly.entity_id
_entity_poly.type
_entity_poly.pdbx_seq_one_letter_code
_entity_poly.pdbx_strand_id
1 'polypeptide(L)' 'DEMFDDSYEALLSLSNALGEVRSRATPEDVIATLPTGTFEEWQKEDSETRCPICLDDYEPSDAVTKLLECPHWLHK' A
#
# COMPACT_ATOMS: atom_id res chain seq x y z
N ASP A 1 -24.64 -11.11 18.91
CA ASP A 1 -23.49 -10.66 18.11
C ASP A 1 -22.31 -10.29 18.98
N GLU A 2 -21.68 -11.29 19.58
CA GLU A 2 -20.35 -11.19 20.22
C GLU A 2 -19.74 -12.60 20.15
N MET A 3 -19.02 -12.93 19.09
CA MET A 3 -18.34 -14.22 18.95
C MET A 3 -16.86 -14.11 18.57
N PHE A 4 -16.34 -12.89 18.41
CA PHE A 4 -14.92 -12.67 18.15
C PHE A 4 -14.26 -12.14 19.42
N ASP A 5 -13.35 -12.93 19.97
CA ASP A 5 -12.48 -12.52 21.08
C ASP A 5 -11.25 -11.82 20.49
N ASP A 6 -11.22 -10.50 20.61
CA ASP A 6 -10.14 -9.63 20.14
C ASP A 6 -9.09 -9.33 21.23
N SER A 7 -9.13 -10.04 22.35
CA SER A 7 -8.12 -9.92 23.38
C SER A 7 -6.73 -10.32 22.86
N TYR A 8 -5.70 -9.69 23.40
CA TYR A 8 -4.31 -9.94 23.00
C TYR A 8 -3.93 -11.42 23.03
N GLU A 9 -4.36 -12.15 24.06
CA GLU A 9 -4.07 -13.57 24.24
C GLU A 9 -4.80 -14.46 23.22
N ALA A 10 -6.04 -14.11 22.87
CA ALA A 10 -6.79 -14.78 21.82
C ALA A 10 -6.12 -14.57 20.45
N LEU A 11 -5.67 -13.34 20.16
CA LEU A 11 -4.95 -13.02 18.92
C LEU A 11 -3.59 -13.73 18.83
N LEU A 12 -2.84 -13.83 19.93
CA LEU A 12 -1.59 -14.61 19.98
C LEU A 12 -1.84 -16.11 19.75
N SER A 13 -2.86 -16.67 20.39
CA SER A 13 -3.24 -18.07 20.23
C SER A 13 -3.68 -18.36 18.78
N LEU A 14 -4.42 -17.45 18.17
CA LEU A 14 -4.83 -17.52 16.77
C LEU A 14 -3.63 -17.47 15.82
N SER A 15 -2.69 -16.53 16.04
CA SER A 15 -1.46 -16.42 15.27
C SER A 15 -0.64 -17.72 15.32
N ASN A 16 -0.47 -18.29 16.52
CA ASN A 16 0.22 -19.57 16.69
C ASN A 16 -0.50 -20.74 15.99
N ALA A 17 -1.84 -20.74 16.00
CA ALA A 17 -2.63 -21.78 15.33
C ALA A 17 -2.57 -21.68 13.80
N LEU A 18 -2.57 -20.46 13.26
CA LEU A 18 -2.47 -20.20 11.82
C LEU A 18 -1.04 -20.42 11.28
N GLY A 19 -0.03 -20.23 12.11
CA GLY A 19 1.38 -20.34 11.72
C GLY A 19 1.82 -19.21 10.78
N GLU A 20 2.89 -19.45 9.99
CA GLU A 20 3.40 -18.46 9.04
C GLU A 20 2.46 -18.33 7.83
N VAL A 21 1.56 -17.35 7.88
CA VAL A 21 0.70 -16.99 6.75
C VAL A 21 1.40 -15.93 5.91
N ARG A 22 1.99 -16.34 4.78
CA ARG A 22 2.52 -15.39 3.80
C ARG A 22 1.38 -14.73 3.06
N SER A 23 1.42 -13.40 2.97
CA SER A 23 0.50 -12.68 2.10
C SER A 23 0.66 -13.19 0.67
N ARG A 24 -0.48 -13.35 -0.02
CA ARG A 24 -0.47 -13.57 -1.47
C ARG A 24 -0.18 -12.22 -2.11
N ALA A 25 1.10 -11.87 -2.16
CA ALA A 25 1.54 -10.63 -2.79
C ALA A 25 1.07 -10.58 -4.24
N THR A 26 0.82 -9.37 -4.72
CA THR A 26 0.55 -9.14 -6.14
C THR A 26 1.78 -9.56 -6.95
N PRO A 27 1.61 -10.33 -8.04
CA PRO A 27 2.73 -10.70 -8.92
C PRO A 27 3.49 -9.49 -9.48
N GLU A 28 4.80 -9.64 -9.66
CA GLU A 28 5.69 -8.56 -10.12
C GLU A 28 5.30 -8.03 -11.52
N ASP A 29 4.86 -8.93 -12.41
CA ASP A 29 4.40 -8.56 -13.75
C ASP A 29 3.15 -7.69 -13.69
N VAL A 30 2.24 -7.95 -12.76
CA VAL A 30 1.07 -7.10 -12.53
C VAL A 30 1.50 -5.73 -12.01
N ILE A 31 2.43 -5.66 -11.04
CA ILE A 31 2.95 -4.38 -10.51
C ILE A 31 3.63 -3.58 -11.63
N ALA A 32 4.42 -4.23 -12.48
CA ALA A 32 5.11 -3.60 -13.60
C ALA A 32 4.17 -2.99 -14.66
N THR A 33 2.92 -3.43 -14.73
CA THR A 33 1.91 -2.84 -15.63
C THR A 33 1.29 -1.55 -15.11
N LEU A 34 1.51 -1.21 -13.83
CA LEU A 34 0.98 0.01 -13.27
C LEU A 34 1.60 1.24 -13.94
N PRO A 35 0.82 2.29 -14.24
CA PRO A 35 1.35 3.51 -14.81
C PRO A 35 2.37 4.15 -13.88
N THR A 36 3.54 4.51 -14.44
CA THR A 36 4.60 5.24 -13.71
C THR A 36 5.06 6.49 -14.45
N GLY A 37 5.41 7.54 -13.71
CA GLY A 37 5.94 8.81 -14.21
C GLY A 37 6.67 9.57 -13.10
N THR A 38 7.10 10.80 -13.34
CA THR A 38 7.56 11.65 -12.24
C THR A 38 6.39 12.33 -11.53
N PHE A 39 6.56 12.69 -10.26
CA PHE A 39 5.53 13.39 -9.50
C PHE A 39 5.12 14.71 -10.19
N GLU A 40 6.10 15.50 -10.64
CA GLU A 40 5.86 16.78 -11.31
C GLU A 40 5.03 16.66 -12.59
N GLU A 41 5.28 15.62 -13.39
CA GLU A 41 4.59 15.42 -14.67
C GLU A 41 3.09 15.13 -14.47
N TRP A 42 2.73 14.47 -13.39
CA TRP A 42 1.39 13.92 -13.21
C TRP A 42 0.55 14.70 -12.22
N GLN A 43 1.17 15.47 -11.31
CA GLN A 43 0.48 16.06 -10.17
C GLN A 43 -0.61 17.04 -10.63
N LYS A 44 -1.70 17.03 -9.87
CA LYS A 44 -2.83 17.95 -9.99
C LYS A 44 -3.04 18.64 -8.66
N GLU A 45 -3.88 19.66 -8.65
CA GLU A 45 -4.19 20.46 -7.46
C GLU A 45 -4.72 19.62 -6.27
N ASP A 46 -5.40 18.50 -6.55
CA ASP A 46 -5.97 17.57 -5.57
C ASP A 46 -5.11 16.31 -5.34
N SER A 47 -3.89 16.26 -5.89
CA SER A 47 -3.03 15.09 -5.74
C SER A 47 -2.48 14.96 -4.32
N GLU A 48 -2.30 13.71 -3.88
CA GLU A 48 -1.61 13.42 -2.63
C GLU A 48 -0.17 13.92 -2.71
N THR A 49 0.29 14.63 -1.68
CA THR A 49 1.64 15.21 -1.63
C THR A 49 2.62 14.37 -0.83
N ARG A 50 2.18 13.24 -0.27
CA ARG A 50 2.95 12.39 0.63
C ARG A 50 2.67 10.92 0.38
N CYS A 51 3.72 10.11 0.32
CA CYS A 51 3.60 8.67 0.13
C CYS A 51 3.15 7.98 1.43
N PRO A 52 2.06 7.19 1.41
CA PRO A 52 1.54 6.53 2.61
C PRO A 52 2.39 5.34 3.08
N ILE A 53 3.33 4.87 2.26
CA ILE A 53 4.21 3.73 2.57
C ILE A 53 5.46 4.20 3.33
N CYS A 54 6.23 5.13 2.76
CA CYS A 54 7.44 5.64 3.40
C CYS A 54 7.17 6.81 4.34
N LEU A 55 5.99 7.43 4.24
CA LEU A 55 5.62 8.63 5.00
C LEU A 55 6.49 9.85 4.67
N ASP A 56 7.03 9.93 3.47
CA ASP A 56 7.79 11.09 2.97
C ASP A 56 6.99 11.86 1.92
N ASP A 57 7.21 13.18 1.87
CA ASP A 57 6.60 14.06 0.87
C ASP A 57 7.24 13.80 -0.51
N TYR A 58 6.47 13.97 -1.57
CA TYR A 58 6.97 13.78 -2.93
C TYR A 58 7.84 14.95 -3.38
N GLU A 59 9.02 14.64 -3.89
CA GLU A 59 9.84 15.58 -4.66
C GLU A 59 9.40 15.59 -6.14
N PRO A 60 9.55 16.72 -6.85
CA PRO A 60 9.16 16.82 -8.27
C PRO A 60 9.74 15.70 -9.15
N SER A 61 10.97 15.29 -8.89
CA SER A 61 11.68 14.25 -9.65
C SER A 61 11.39 12.82 -9.21
N ASP A 62 10.59 12.61 -8.17
CA ASP A 62 10.32 11.27 -7.65
C ASP A 62 9.59 10.42 -8.67
N ALA A 63 10.07 9.19 -8.85
CA ALA A 63 9.35 8.19 -9.63
C ALA A 63 8.15 7.70 -8.81
N VAL A 64 6.96 7.93 -9.36
CA VAL A 64 5.69 7.55 -8.72
C VAL A 64 4.93 6.55 -9.58
N THR A 65 4.18 5.69 -8.91
CA THR A 65 3.22 4.77 -9.50
C THR A 65 1.82 5.17 -9.05
N LYS A 66 0.88 5.18 -9.99
CA LYS A 66 -0.53 5.46 -9.68
C LYS A 66 -1.37 4.19 -9.77
N LEU A 67 -2.26 3.99 -8.79
CA LEU A 67 -3.25 2.93 -8.84
C LEU A 67 -4.39 3.30 -9.82
N LEU A 68 -4.90 2.31 -10.56
CA LEU A 68 -5.88 2.55 -11.63
C LEU A 68 -7.29 2.86 -11.09
N GLU A 69 -7.65 2.30 -9.94
CA GLU A 69 -9.02 2.35 -9.41
C GLU A 69 -9.20 3.36 -8.27
N CYS A 70 -8.12 3.98 -7.81
CA CYS A 70 -8.17 4.96 -6.72
C CYS A 70 -7.11 6.05 -6.91
N PRO A 71 -7.30 7.25 -6.33
CA PRO A 71 -6.42 8.39 -6.55
C PRO A 71 -5.13 8.32 -5.71
N HIS A 72 -4.69 7.13 -5.30
CA HIS A 72 -3.50 6.97 -4.45
C HIS A 72 -2.22 6.88 -5.28
N TRP A 73 -1.17 7.49 -4.73
CA TRP A 73 0.16 7.56 -5.33
C TRP A 73 1.13 6.85 -4.41
N LEU A 74 2.14 6.21 -5.00
CA LEU A 74 3.19 5.52 -4.27
C LEU A 74 4.53 5.81 -4.95
N HIS A 75 5.63 5.90 -4.20
CA HIS A 75 6.97 5.81 -4.79
C HIS A 75 7.13 4.46 -5.50
N LYS A 76 7.82 4.46 -6.64
CA LYS A 76 8.16 3.26 -7.41
C LYS A 76 9.32 2.48 -6.79
#